data_AF-A0A3E5DZG6-F1
#
_entry.id   AF-A0A3E5DZG6-F1
#
_cell.length_a   1.000
_cell.length_b   1.000
_cell.length_c   1.000
_cell.angle_alpha   90.00
_cell.angle_beta   90.00
_cell.angle_gamma   90.00
#
_symmetry.space_group_name_H-M   'P 1'
#
loop_
_entity.id
_entity.type
_entity.pdbx_description
1 polymer ?
#
loop_
_entity_poly.entity_id
_entity_poly.type
_entity_poly.pdbx_seq_one_letter_code
_entity_poly.pdbx_strand_id
1 'polypeptide(L)'
;MLELFYTCVANLCKIMDERGTKIPDEQYHYIKKDDYNKCIYHKRDMDATERTVVVMKDADILIKICDSTGDFDDTSEYQLLIRLLKERTIIDDGGSRRLRQKRGS
;
A
#
# COMPACT_ATOMS: atom_id res chain seq x y z
N MET A 1 3.32 -9.24 7.72
CA MET A 1 3.61 -7.81 7.39
C MET A 1 3.07 -7.47 6.01
N LEU A 2 3.43 -8.26 4.99
CA LEU A 2 2.88 -8.16 3.63
C LEU A 2 1.35 -8.14 3.56
N GLU A 3 0.69 -9.09 4.21
CA GLU A 3 -0.78 -9.20 4.20
C GLU A 3 -1.47 -7.92 4.69
N LEU A 4 -0.99 -7.35 5.80
CA LEU A 4 -1.54 -6.11 6.36
C LEU A 4 -1.38 -4.93 5.40
N PHE A 5 -0.19 -4.75 4.83
CA PHE A 5 0.04 -3.70 3.83
C PHE A 5 -0.86 -3.89 2.60
N TYR A 6 -0.92 -5.13 2.10
CA TYR A 6 -1.72 -5.45 0.93
C TYR A 6 -3.20 -5.17 1.19
N THR A 7 -3.76 -5.60 2.33
CA THR A 7 -5.15 -5.35 2.68
C THR A 7 -5.45 -3.86 2.78
N CYS A 8 -4.59 -3.07 3.40
CA CYS A 8 -4.78 -1.62 3.49
C CYS A 8 -4.77 -0.95 2.11
N VAL A 9 -3.82 -1.30 1.24
CA VAL A 9 -3.75 -0.78 -0.13
C VAL A 9 -4.98 -1.21 -0.95
N ALA A 10 -5.37 -2.47 -0.87
CA ALA A 10 -6.52 -2.99 -1.59
C ALA A 10 -7.84 -2.34 -1.15
N ASN A 11 -8.00 -2.07 0.14
CA ASN A 11 -9.18 -1.38 0.64
C ASN A 11 -9.22 0.09 0.20
N LEU A 12 -8.07 0.79 0.20
CA LEU A 12 -8.00 2.14 -0.35
C LEU A 12 -8.35 2.16 -1.85
N CYS A 13 -7.77 1.25 -2.65
CA CYS A 13 -8.10 1.15 -4.07
C CYS A 13 -9.60 0.91 -4.31
N LYS A 14 -10.26 0.08 -3.50
CA LYS A 14 -11.71 -0.14 -3.63
C LYS A 14 -12.50 1.14 -3.39
N ILE A 15 -12.16 1.91 -2.36
CA ILE A 15 -12.85 3.18 -2.09
C ILE A 15 -12.54 4.22 -3.17
N MET A 16 -11.31 4.24 -3.69
CA MET A 16 -10.97 5.09 -4.83
C MET A 16 -11.82 4.77 -6.06
N ASP A 17 -12.00 3.49 -6.37
CA ASP A 17 -12.86 3.02 -7.47
C ASP A 17 -14.34 3.38 -7.22
N GLU A 18 -14.85 3.14 -6.01
CA GLU A 18 -16.21 3.50 -5.59
C GLU A 18 -16.49 5.00 -5.68
N ARG A 19 -15.49 5.85 -5.38
CA ARG A 19 -15.57 7.32 -5.51
C ARG A 19 -15.27 7.82 -6.92
N GLY A 20 -14.99 6.94 -7.88
CA GLY A 20 -14.69 7.30 -9.27
C GLY A 20 -13.31 7.96 -9.47
N THR A 21 -12.41 7.84 -8.48
CA THR A 21 -11.04 8.35 -8.58
C THR A 21 -10.22 7.41 -9.47
N LYS A 22 -9.52 7.98 -10.44
CA LYS A 22 -8.71 7.20 -11.37
C LYS A 22 -7.52 6.55 -10.65
N ILE A 23 -7.54 5.22 -10.58
CA ILE A 23 -6.41 4.40 -10.12
C ILE A 23 -5.49 4.15 -11.33
N PRO A 24 -4.16 4.28 -11.20
CA PRO A 24 -3.27 3.94 -12.30
C PRO A 24 -3.33 2.44 -12.61
N ASP A 25 -3.10 2.09 -13.89
CA ASP A 25 -3.23 0.70 -14.38
C ASP A 25 -2.36 -0.30 -13.60
N GLU A 26 -1.18 0.14 -13.17
CA GLU A 26 -0.24 -0.66 -12.37
C GLU A 26 -0.77 -1.00 -10.97
N GLN A 27 -1.68 -0.22 -10.39
CA GLN A 27 -2.28 -0.46 -9.08
C GLN A 27 -3.73 -0.96 -9.18
N TYR A 28 -4.31 -0.98 -10.39
CA TYR A 28 -5.69 -1.44 -10.59
C TYR A 28 -5.88 -2.94 -10.25
N HIS A 29 -4.80 -3.73 -10.21
CA HIS A 29 -4.94 -5.14 -9.83
C HIS A 29 -5.42 -5.35 -8.39
N TYR A 30 -5.21 -4.38 -7.49
CA TYR A 30 -5.57 -4.51 -6.07
C TYR A 30 -7.09 -4.64 -5.81
N ILE A 31 -7.95 -4.22 -6.74
CA ILE A 31 -9.41 -4.39 -6.60
C ILE A 31 -9.89 -5.76 -7.13
N LYS A 32 -9.03 -6.54 -7.79
CA LYS A 32 -9.40 -7.84 -8.36
C LYS A 32 -9.48 -8.90 -7.26
N LYS A 33 -10.59 -9.64 -7.24
CA LYS A 33 -10.92 -10.65 -6.20
C LYS A 33 -9.82 -11.70 -5.96
N ASP A 34 -9.15 -12.15 -7.02
CA ASP A 34 -8.13 -13.21 -6.92
C ASP A 34 -6.70 -12.69 -6.69
N ASP A 35 -6.50 -11.37 -6.75
CA ASP A 35 -5.15 -10.80 -6.70
C ASP A 35 -4.50 -10.97 -5.32
N TYR A 36 -5.28 -10.88 -4.24
CA TYR A 36 -4.80 -11.14 -2.87
C TYR A 36 -4.17 -12.53 -2.79
N ASN A 37 -4.90 -13.57 -3.21
CA ASN A 37 -4.43 -14.95 -3.13
C ASN A 37 -3.21 -15.20 -4.03
N LYS A 38 -3.20 -14.59 -5.22
CA LYS A 38 -2.07 -14.68 -6.16
C LYS A 38 -0.83 -14.00 -5.61
N CYS A 39 -1.00 -12.82 -5.04
CA CYS A 39 0.05 -12.12 -4.34
C CYS A 39 0.50 -13.02 -3.20
N ILE A 40 -0.29 -13.18 -2.12
CA ILE A 40 0.13 -13.82 -0.87
C ILE A 40 0.74 -15.20 -1.05
N TYR A 41 0.08 -16.10 -1.80
CA TYR A 41 0.46 -17.53 -1.81
C TYR A 41 1.20 -18.00 -3.06
N HIS A 42 1.07 -17.32 -4.21
CA HIS A 42 1.50 -17.89 -5.51
C HIS A 42 2.78 -17.31 -6.08
N LYS A 43 3.28 -16.17 -5.58
CA LYS A 43 4.59 -15.62 -5.99
C LYS A 43 5.72 -16.32 -5.22
N ARG A 44 6.16 -17.49 -5.71
CA ARG A 44 7.27 -18.27 -5.13
C ARG A 44 8.67 -17.71 -5.43
N ASP A 45 8.80 -16.89 -6.47
CA ASP A 45 10.10 -16.37 -6.94
C ASP A 45 10.51 -15.05 -6.27
N MET A 46 9.62 -14.41 -5.52
CA MET A 46 9.85 -13.09 -4.92
C MET A 46 9.64 -13.17 -3.42
N ASP A 47 10.65 -12.77 -2.64
CA ASP A 47 10.58 -12.86 -1.19
C ASP A 47 9.44 -11.99 -0.63
N ALA A 48 8.87 -12.39 0.50
CA ALA A 48 7.79 -11.64 1.15
C ALA A 48 8.20 -10.19 1.46
N THR A 49 9.49 -9.95 1.72
CA THR A 49 10.05 -8.61 1.95
C THR A 49 10.04 -7.76 0.69
N GLU A 50 10.50 -8.30 -0.44
CA GLU A 50 10.49 -7.59 -1.72
C GLU A 50 9.06 -7.24 -2.13
N ARG A 51 8.15 -8.19 -1.98
CA ARG A 51 6.72 -7.96 -2.20
C ARG A 51 6.15 -6.88 -1.29
N THR A 52 6.58 -6.85 -0.02
CA THR A 52 6.17 -5.80 0.92
C THR A 52 6.67 -4.43 0.44
N VAL A 53 7.90 -4.34 -0.06
CA VAL A 53 8.45 -3.09 -0.62
C VAL A 53 7.68 -2.64 -1.85
N VAL A 54 7.27 -3.55 -2.74
CA VAL A 54 6.42 -3.20 -3.90
C VAL A 54 5.10 -2.61 -3.43
N VAL A 55 4.39 -3.28 -2.51
CA VAL A 55 3.11 -2.78 -1.98
C VAL A 55 3.28 -1.42 -1.28
N MET A 56 4.41 -1.20 -0.60
CA MET A 56 4.72 0.10 0.01
C MET A 56 4.90 1.21 -1.03
N LYS A 57 5.56 0.92 -2.16
CA LYS A 57 5.72 1.89 -3.24
C LYS A 57 4.39 2.23 -3.89
N ASP A 58 3.55 1.23 -4.12
CA ASP A 58 2.19 1.43 -4.62
C ASP A 58 1.36 2.29 -3.65
N ALA A 59 1.50 2.04 -2.34
CA ALA A 59 0.86 2.85 -1.32
C ALA A 59 1.27 4.33 -1.41
N ASP A 60 2.56 4.64 -1.61
CA ASP A 60 3.04 6.02 -1.77
C ASP A 60 2.48 6.68 -3.04
N ILE A 61 2.24 5.94 -4.13
CA ILE A 61 1.62 6.46 -5.35
C ILE A 61 0.15 6.83 -5.07
N LEU A 62 -0.60 5.90 -4.45
CA LEU A 62 -2.02 6.11 -4.16
C LEU A 62 -2.23 7.24 -3.15
N ILE A 63 -1.38 7.33 -2.13
CA ILE A 63 -1.41 8.41 -1.15
C ILE A 63 -1.20 9.77 -1.81
N LYS A 64 -0.24 9.88 -2.74
CA LYS A 64 -0.03 11.14 -3.48
C LYS A 64 -1.27 11.57 -4.27
N ILE A 65 -2.04 10.61 -4.81
CA ILE A 65 -3.30 10.89 -5.48
C ILE A 65 -4.33 11.41 -4.47
N CYS A 66 -4.50 10.73 -3.34
CA CYS A 66 -5.40 11.15 -2.26
C CYS A 66 -5.04 12.53 -1.69
N ASP A 67 -3.76 12.79 -1.40
CA ASP A 67 -3.25 14.07 -0.91
C ASP A 67 -3.49 15.20 -1.92
N SER A 68 -3.49 14.90 -3.22
CA SER A 68 -3.69 15.93 -4.25
C SER A 68 -5.12 16.43 -4.35
N THR A 69 -6.11 15.63 -3.91
CA THR A 69 -7.52 16.01 -3.95
C THR A 69 -8.10 16.33 -2.57
N GLY A 70 -7.56 15.72 -1.50
CA GLY A 70 -8.13 15.79 -0.15
C GLY A 70 -9.42 14.98 0.02
N ASP A 71 -9.88 14.29 -1.03
CA ASP A 71 -11.19 13.62 -1.05
C ASP A 71 -11.24 12.36 -0.19
N PHE A 72 -10.15 11.95 0.44
CA PHE A 72 -10.06 10.68 1.20
C PHE A 72 -9.71 10.88 2.67
N ASP A 73 -9.56 12.13 3.12
CA ASP A 73 -9.19 12.48 4.51
C ASP A 73 -10.21 11.98 5.54
N ASP A 74 -11.47 11.79 5.12
CA ASP A 74 -12.58 11.25 5.91
C ASP A 74 -12.58 9.71 5.98
N THR A 75 -11.79 9.03 5.15
CA THR A 75 -11.82 7.57 5.05
C THR A 75 -10.88 6.92 6.06
N SER A 76 -11.37 5.86 6.72
CA SER A 76 -10.56 5.11 7.69
C SER A 76 -9.41 4.38 7.00
N GLU A 77 -9.61 3.91 5.78
CA GLU A 77 -8.67 3.16 4.95
C GLU A 77 -7.42 4.00 4.64
N TYR A 78 -7.63 5.25 4.23
CA TYR A 78 -6.57 6.20 3.96
C TYR A 78 -5.76 6.50 5.23
N GLN A 79 -6.45 6.86 6.31
CA GLN A 79 -5.81 7.19 7.59
C GLN A 79 -5.03 6.00 8.17
N LEU A 80 -5.59 4.78 8.08
CA LEU A 80 -4.94 3.56 8.53
C LEU A 80 -3.69 3.25 7.71
N LEU A 81 -3.73 3.43 6.39
CA LEU A 81 -2.57 3.20 5.52
C LEU A 81 -1.44 4.18 5.85
N ILE A 82 -1.75 5.48 6.01
CA ILE A 82 -0.77 6.49 6.43
C ILE A 82 -0.14 6.11 7.78
N ARG A 83 -0.97 5.76 8.77
CA ARG A 83 -0.50 5.37 10.10
C ARG A 83 0.40 4.15 10.03
N LEU A 84 0.00 3.12 9.28
CA LEU A 84 0.77 1.90 9.08
C LEU A 84 2.14 2.20 8.47
N LEU A 85 2.20 3.04 7.42
CA LEU A 85 3.46 3.44 6.81
C LEU A 85 4.35 4.19 7.80
N LYS A 86 3.82 5.15 8.57
CA LYS A 86 4.60 5.88 9.59
C LYS A 86 5.18 4.95 10.66
N GLU A 87 4.40 3.98 11.13
CA GLU A 87 4.82 3.03 12.15
C GLU A 87 5.87 2.03 11.62
N ARG A 88 5.66 1.50 10.41
CA ARG A 88 6.43 0.38 9.86
C ARG A 88 7.59 0.78 8.98
N THR A 89 7.68 2.04 8.59
CA THR A 89 8.69 2.50 7.63
C THR A 89 9.43 3.73 8.13
N ILE A 90 10.57 3.98 7.50
CA ILE A 90 11.36 5.20 7.61
C ILE A 90 11.57 5.76 6.20
N ILE A 91 11.72 7.07 6.11
CA ILE A 91 12.15 7.72 4.87
C ILE A 91 13.67 7.85 4.97
N ASP A 92 14.39 7.36 3.98
CA ASP A 92 15.84 7.56 3.89
C ASP A 92 16.19 8.96 3.39
N ASP A 93 17.48 9.32 3.43
CA ASP A 93 17.96 10.64 3.02
C ASP A 93 17.66 10.97 1.55
N GLY A 94 17.34 9.96 0.73
CA GLY A 94 16.93 10.09 -0.66
C GLY A 94 15.42 10.24 -0.85
N GLY A 95 14.64 10.37 0.23
CA GLY A 95 13.18 10.46 0.17
C GLY A 95 12.49 9.12 -0.11
N SER A 96 13.23 8.01 -0.16
CA SER A 96 12.67 6.69 -0.44
C SER A 96 12.25 5.98 0.84
N ARG A 97 11.09 5.33 0.79
CA ARG A 97 10.53 4.61 1.93
C ARG A 97 11.17 3.23 2.08
N ARG A 98 11.64 2.91 3.29
CA ARG A 98 12.22 1.61 3.65
C ARG A 98 11.59 1.04 4.92
N LEU A 99 11.51 -0.28 5.01
CA LEU A 99 11.03 -0.95 6.23
C LEU A 99 11.92 -0.58 7.41
N ARG A 100 11.29 -0.24 8.54
CA ARG A 100 12.00 0.00 9.79
C ARG A 100 12.60 -1.32 10.26
N GLN A 101 13.92 -1.39 10.42
CA GLN A 101 14.55 -2.54 11.08
C GLN A 101 14.00 -2.62 12.51
N LYS A 102 13.57 -3.82 12.95
CA LYS A 102 13.31 -4.05 14.37
C LYS A 102 14.61 -3.70 15.10
N ARG A 103 14.56 -2.76 16.04
CA ARG A 103 15.64 -2.64 17.03
C ARG A 103 15.72 -3.99 17.71
N GLY A 104 16.81 -4.72 17.46
CA GLY A 104 17.10 -5.93 18.22
C GLY A 104 17.13 -5.54 19.69
N SER A 105 16.27 -6.17 20.48
CA SER A 105 16.42 -6.22 21.92
C SER A 105 17.61 -7.10 22.27
#